data_AF-A0A3L7A217-F1
#
_entry.id   AF-A0A3L7A217-F1
#
_cell.length_a   1.000
_cell.length_b   1.000
_cell.length_c   1.000
_cell.angle_alpha   90.00
_cell.angle_beta   90.00
_cell.angle_gamma   90.00
#
_symmetry.space_group_name_H-M   'P 1'
#
loop_
_entity.id
_entity.type
_entity.pdbx_description
1 polymer ?
#
loop_
_entity_poly.entity_id
_entity_poly.type
_entity_poly.pdbx_seq_one_letter_code
_entity_poly.pdbx_strand_id
1 'polypeptide(L)'
;MGVAGAVVLGVIGLAAPAPAAAPPPGALACGGCHPPAPQGAVPSLRGRSADTIVADMRAFRDGARPATVMDRIAKGFSDDETRAIADWLAAAQP
;
A
#
# COMPACT_ATOMS: atom_id res chain seq x y z
N MET A 1 42.88 38.06 -21.59
CA MET A 1 42.03 37.54 -22.68
C MET A 1 42.24 36.04 -22.75
N GLY A 2 41.31 35.23 -22.24
CA GLY A 2 41.43 33.76 -22.24
C GLY A 2 40.68 33.11 -21.09
N VAL A 3 39.35 33.01 -21.21
CA VAL A 3 38.51 32.26 -20.28
C VAL A 3 38.56 30.78 -20.64
N ALA A 4 39.27 29.97 -19.85
CA ALA A 4 39.20 28.51 -19.94
C ALA A 4 38.02 28.04 -19.09
N GLY A 5 36.84 27.96 -19.71
CA GLY A 5 35.62 27.45 -19.09
C GLY A 5 35.73 25.95 -18.82
N ALA A 6 35.70 25.56 -17.55
CA ALA A 6 35.54 24.17 -17.14
C ALA A 6 34.08 23.75 -17.37
N VAL A 7 33.84 22.92 -18.39
CA VAL A 7 32.56 22.27 -18.64
C VAL A 7 32.36 21.20 -17.57
N VAL A 8 31.52 21.48 -16.57
CA VAL A 8 31.07 20.49 -15.61
C VAL A 8 30.07 19.59 -16.32
N LEU A 9 30.51 18.39 -16.74
CA LEU A 9 29.61 17.30 -17.13
C LEU A 9 28.86 16.85 -15.87
N GLY A 10 27.75 17.51 -15.57
CA GLY A 10 26.78 17.06 -14.59
C GLY A 10 26.07 15.83 -15.13
N VAL A 11 26.47 14.65 -14.67
CA VAL A 11 25.68 13.42 -14.82
C VAL A 11 24.40 13.56 -13.99
N ILE A 12 23.34 14.07 -14.62
CA ILE A 12 21.98 13.94 -14.11
C ILE A 12 21.63 12.46 -14.22
N GLY A 13 21.82 11.71 -13.14
CA GLY A 13 21.36 10.34 -13.04
C GLY A 13 19.84 10.30 -13.11
N LEU A 14 19.30 9.80 -14.23
CA LEU A 14 17.90 9.40 -14.30
C LEU A 14 17.70 8.24 -13.33
N ALA A 15 17.14 8.51 -12.16
CA ALA A 15 16.57 7.46 -11.32
C ALA A 15 15.33 6.91 -12.04
N ALA A 16 15.47 5.73 -12.64
CA ALA A 16 14.32 5.01 -13.17
C ALA A 16 13.36 4.66 -12.00
N PRO A 17 12.03 4.76 -12.20
CA PRO A 17 11.09 4.31 -11.18
C PRO A 17 11.31 2.81 -10.91
N ALA A 18 11.55 2.46 -9.65
CA ALA A 18 11.68 1.06 -9.26
C ALA A 18 10.39 0.30 -9.65
N PRO A 19 10.50 -0.95 -10.15
CA PRO A 19 9.33 -1.77 -10.41
C PRO A 19 8.51 -1.90 -9.12
N ALA A 20 7.18 -1.76 -9.24
CA ALA A 20 6.28 -1.99 -8.11
C ALA A 20 6.53 -3.39 -7.54
N ALA A 21 6.67 -3.47 -6.21
CA ALA A 21 6.91 -4.73 -5.54
C ALA A 21 5.83 -5.76 -5.91
N ALA A 22 6.22 -7.03 -6.03
CA ALA A 22 5.27 -8.10 -6.27
C ALA A 22 4.25 -8.16 -5.11
N PRO A 23 2.96 -8.42 -5.41
CA PRO A 23 1.94 -8.52 -4.37
C PRO A 23 2.23 -9.72 -3.47
N PRO A 24 2.19 -9.56 -2.12
CA PRO A 24 2.26 -10.70 -1.23
C PRO A 24 0.98 -11.56 -1.37
N PRO A 25 1.02 -12.82 -0.91
CA PRO A 25 -0.15 -13.70 -0.93
C PRO A 25 -1.39 -13.02 -0.35
N GLY A 26 -2.51 -13.12 -1.06
CA GLY A 26 -3.80 -12.54 -0.63
C GLY A 26 -3.99 -11.04 -0.91
N ALA A 27 -2.95 -10.25 -1.20
CA ALA A 27 -3.08 -8.80 -1.39
C ALA A 27 -4.01 -8.41 -2.55
N LEU A 28 -3.95 -9.16 -3.66
CA LEU A 28 -4.80 -8.89 -4.83
C LEU A 28 -6.28 -9.15 -4.56
N ALA A 29 -6.62 -10.02 -3.59
CA ALA A 29 -8.01 -10.34 -3.27
C ALA A 29 -8.75 -9.13 -2.66
N CYS A 30 -8.03 -8.21 -2.02
CA CYS A 30 -8.59 -7.01 -1.41
C CYS A 30 -9.34 -6.13 -2.43
N GLY A 31 -8.80 -6.03 -3.66
CA GLY A 31 -9.37 -5.21 -4.74
C GLY A 31 -10.71 -5.73 -5.27
N GLY A 32 -11.09 -6.98 -4.98
CA GLY A 32 -12.40 -7.52 -5.37
C GLY A 32 -13.56 -6.87 -4.63
N CYS A 33 -13.34 -6.39 -3.41
CA CYS A 33 -14.35 -5.70 -2.61
C CYS A 33 -14.03 -4.22 -2.38
N HIS A 34 -12.75 -3.82 -2.38
CA HIS A 34 -12.32 -2.45 -2.13
C HIS A 34 -11.98 -1.73 -3.44
N PRO A 35 -12.95 -1.05 -4.06
CA PRO A 35 -12.72 -0.36 -5.32
C PRO A 35 -11.74 0.81 -5.16
N PRO A 36 -11.03 1.20 -6.25
CA PRO A 36 -10.09 2.33 -6.21
C PRO A 36 -10.72 3.63 -5.74
N ALA A 37 -11.96 3.90 -6.13
CA ALA A 37 -12.77 4.98 -5.59
C ALA A 37 -13.84 4.38 -4.67
N PRO A 38 -14.29 5.05 -3.61
CA PRO A 38 -15.34 4.53 -2.75
C PRO A 38 -16.66 4.37 -3.51
N GLN A 39 -17.25 3.17 -3.47
CA GLN A 39 -18.59 2.89 -4.02
C GLN A 39 -19.44 2.18 -2.97
N GLY A 40 -20.61 2.75 -2.67
CA GLY A 40 -21.52 2.22 -1.65
C GLY A 40 -20.89 2.24 -0.25
N ALA A 41 -21.13 1.18 0.52
CA ALA A 41 -20.67 1.08 1.92
C ALA A 41 -19.21 0.60 2.06
N VAL A 42 -18.58 0.11 0.99
CA VAL A 42 -17.19 -0.38 1.07
C VAL A 42 -16.22 0.75 0.75
N PRO A 43 -15.34 1.12 1.69
CA PRO A 43 -14.41 2.22 1.47
C PRO A 43 -13.28 1.81 0.52
N SER A 44 -12.73 2.77 -0.19
CA SER A 44 -11.46 2.60 -0.89
C SER A 44 -10.31 2.36 0.11
N LEU A 45 -9.28 1.63 -0.33
CA LEU A 45 -8.02 1.43 0.40
C LEU A 45 -6.92 2.41 -0.06
N ARG A 46 -7.16 3.19 -1.11
CA ARG A 46 -6.20 4.19 -1.61
C ARG A 46 -5.94 5.27 -0.56
N GLY A 47 -4.70 5.71 -0.46
CA GLY A 47 -4.26 6.74 0.49
C GLY A 47 -4.30 6.32 1.96
N ARG A 48 -4.63 5.07 2.29
CA ARG A 48 -4.52 4.56 3.67
C ARG A 48 -3.08 4.16 3.95
N SER A 49 -2.56 4.62 5.10
CA SER A 49 -1.24 4.19 5.57
C SER A 49 -1.25 2.71 5.92
N ALA A 50 -0.09 2.06 5.80
CA ALA A 50 0.04 0.65 6.16
C ALA A 50 -0.32 0.41 7.64
N ASP A 51 0.10 1.31 8.54
CA ASP A 51 -0.23 1.22 9.96
C ASP A 51 -1.72 1.31 10.23
N THR A 52 -2.44 2.18 9.50
CA THR A 52 -3.90 2.26 9.58
C THR A 52 -4.55 0.95 9.13
N ILE A 53 -4.08 0.37 8.02
CA ILE A 53 -4.62 -0.91 7.52
C ILE A 53 -4.35 -2.04 8.53
N VAL A 54 -3.16 -2.11 9.12
CA VAL A 54 -2.82 -3.12 10.14
C VAL A 54 -3.69 -2.94 11.38
N ALA A 55 -3.83 -1.72 11.89
CA ALA A 55 -4.65 -1.42 13.06
C ALA A 55 -6.11 -1.80 12.83
N ASP A 56 -6.65 -1.48 11.65
CA ASP A 56 -8.00 -1.84 11.26
C ASP A 56 -8.21 -3.36 11.19
N MET A 57 -7.29 -4.08 10.55
CA MET A 57 -7.34 -5.54 10.44
C MET A 57 -7.29 -6.22 11.80
N ARG A 58 -6.42 -5.75 12.71
CA ARG A 58 -6.39 -6.22 14.10
C ARG A 58 -7.73 -5.94 14.78
N ALA A 59 -8.19 -4.69 14.75
CA ALA A 59 -9.45 -4.33 15.41
C ALA A 59 -10.66 -5.13 14.89
N PHE A 60 -10.70 -5.46 13.58
CA PHE A 60 -11.72 -6.34 13.03
C PHE A 60 -11.58 -7.79 13.49
N ARG A 61 -10.37 -8.34 13.48
CA ARG A 61 -10.08 -9.71 13.93
C ARG A 61 -10.48 -9.92 15.39
N ASP A 62 -10.18 -8.93 16.21
CA ASP A 62 -10.34 -8.95 17.67
C ASP A 62 -11.78 -8.59 18.09
N GLY A 63 -12.60 -8.10 17.15
CA GLY A 63 -13.96 -7.64 17.39
C GLY A 63 -14.07 -6.24 18.03
N ALA A 64 -12.94 -5.54 18.22
CA ALA A 64 -12.91 -4.18 18.73
C ALA A 64 -13.53 -3.15 17.77
N ARG A 65 -13.50 -3.44 16.46
CA ARG A 65 -14.17 -2.66 15.43
C ARG A 65 -15.32 -3.45 14.81
N PRO A 66 -16.55 -2.90 14.78
CA PRO A 66 -17.67 -3.52 14.09
C PRO A 66 -17.40 -3.70 12.59
N ALA A 67 -17.76 -4.86 12.05
CA ALA A 67 -17.63 -5.18 10.63
C ALA A 67 -18.86 -5.95 10.12
N THR A 68 -19.10 -5.86 8.82
CA THR A 68 -20.08 -6.71 8.12
C THR A 68 -19.48 -8.06 7.70
N VAL A 69 -18.24 -8.02 7.19
CA VAL A 69 -17.51 -9.21 6.72
C VAL A 69 -16.02 -9.18 7.07
N MET A 70 -15.46 -8.00 7.32
CA MET A 70 -14.02 -7.83 7.54
C MET A 70 -13.50 -8.53 8.79
N ASP A 71 -14.34 -8.81 9.79
CA ASP A 71 -14.00 -9.62 10.95
C ASP A 71 -13.64 -11.06 10.57
N ARG A 72 -14.35 -11.65 9.58
CA ARG A 72 -14.06 -12.98 9.04
C ARG A 72 -12.85 -12.97 8.14
N ILE A 73 -12.71 -11.93 7.30
CA ILE A 73 -11.54 -11.78 6.42
C ILE A 73 -10.26 -11.60 7.24
N ALA A 74 -10.29 -10.76 8.27
CA ALA A 74 -9.12 -10.46 9.09
C ALA A 74 -8.59 -11.66 9.88
N LYS A 75 -9.46 -12.61 10.25
CA LYS A 75 -9.06 -13.89 10.88
C LYS A 75 -8.30 -14.81 9.93
N GLY A 76 -8.38 -14.59 8.61
CA GLY A 76 -7.69 -15.38 7.60
C GLY A 76 -6.22 -15.03 7.40
N PHE A 77 -5.73 -13.97 8.05
CA PHE A 77 -4.35 -13.50 7.91
C PHE A 77 -3.64 -13.42 9.25
N SER A 78 -2.40 -13.88 9.28
CA SER A 78 -1.47 -13.64 10.38
C SER A 78 -1.08 -12.16 10.48
N ASP A 79 -0.42 -11.78 11.58
CA ASP A 79 0.11 -10.43 11.76
C ASP A 79 1.14 -10.06 10.68
N ASP A 80 2.02 -11.00 10.33
CA ASP A 80 3.06 -10.80 9.33
C ASP A 80 2.47 -10.67 7.92
N GLU A 81 1.50 -11.51 7.56
CA GLU A 81 0.78 -11.40 6.29
C GLU A 81 0.00 -10.09 6.20
N THR A 82 -0.70 -9.71 7.27
CA THR A 82 -1.41 -8.43 7.35
C THR A 82 -0.45 -7.26 7.15
N ARG A 83 0.73 -7.30 7.79
CA ARG A 83 1.76 -6.27 7.64
C ARG A 83 2.26 -6.17 6.20
N ALA A 84 2.59 -7.30 5.58
CA ALA A 84 3.08 -7.37 4.21
C ALA A 84 2.03 -6.84 3.21
N ILE A 85 0.77 -7.27 3.35
CA ILE A 85 -0.35 -6.80 2.52
C ILE A 85 -0.54 -5.28 2.70
N ALA A 86 -0.52 -4.79 3.93
CA ALA A 86 -0.70 -3.37 4.22
C ALA A 86 0.41 -2.49 3.62
N ASP A 87 1.67 -2.93 3.71
CA ASP A 87 2.79 -2.23 3.06
C ASP A 87 2.61 -2.15 1.55
N TRP A 88 2.27 -3.28 0.94
CA TRP A 88 2.07 -3.34 -0.49
C TRP A 88 0.90 -2.45 -0.94
N LEU A 89 -0.23 -2.51 -0.24
CA LEU A 89 -1.41 -1.69 -0.54
C LEU A 89 -1.14 -0.19 -0.40
N ALA A 90 -0.40 0.23 0.64
CA ALA A 90 -0.05 1.62 0.85
C ALA A 90 0.93 2.15 -0.21
N ALA A 91 1.87 1.32 -0.67
CA ALA A 91 2.81 1.68 -1.72
C ALA A 91 2.19 1.64 -3.13
N ALA A 92 1.27 0.71 -3.39
CA ALA A 92 0.63 0.52 -4.70
C ALA A 92 -0.47 1.55 -5.00
N GLN A 93 -0.99 2.24 -3.98
CA GLN A 93 -2.21 3.03 -4.10
C GLN A 93 -2.11 4.42 -3.46
N PRO A 94 -1.22 5.30 -3.97
CA PRO A 94 -1.28 6.72 -3.62
C PRO A 94 -2.62 7.34 -4.05
#